data_AF-A0A1Y5P128-F1
#
_entry.id   AF-A0A1Y5P128-F1
#
_cell.length_a   1.000
_cell.length_b   1.000
_cell.length_c   1.000
_cell.angle_alpha   90.00
_cell.angle_beta   90.00
_cell.angle_gamma   90.00
#
_symmetry.space_group_name_H-M   'P 1'
#
loop_
_entity.id
_entity.type
_entity.pdbx_description
1 polymer ?
#
loop_
_entity_poly.entity_id
_entity_poly.type
_entity_poly.pdbx_seq_one_letter_code
_entity_poly.pdbx_strand_id
1 'polypeptide(L)'
;MFDNWRVRRHGQPCQATVVHAQQAAKIATNDYRKYQFIVDVHPAGGEAIRVEIIDTFTVGGLKPAVGDIVGVRWDAAAKRAVFDLDGDPRYDLKALRAQQEAQRRHLLDQPPD
;
A
#
# COMPACT_ATOMS: atom_id res chain seq x y z
N MET A 1 -18.22 4.93 0.41
CA MET A 1 -17.35 4.13 1.30
C MET A 1 -17.50 2.62 1.13
N PHE A 2 -18.63 2.08 0.64
CA PHE A 2 -18.87 0.63 0.51
C PHE A 2 -18.10 -0.10 -0.61
N ASP A 3 -17.62 0.58 -1.65
CA ASP A 3 -16.90 -0.03 -2.78
C ASP A 3 -15.51 -0.57 -2.43
N ASN A 4 -14.74 0.16 -1.61
CA ASN A 4 -13.32 -0.16 -1.40
C ASN A 4 -13.12 -1.51 -0.70
N TRP A 5 -14.03 -1.89 0.20
CA TRP A 5 -13.99 -3.21 0.85
C TRP A 5 -14.15 -4.36 -0.14
N ARG A 6 -15.04 -4.20 -1.13
CA ARG A 6 -15.28 -5.23 -2.16
C ARG A 6 -14.05 -5.41 -3.03
N VAL A 7 -13.41 -4.31 -3.44
CA VAL A 7 -12.15 -4.34 -4.21
C VAL A 7 -11.02 -4.95 -3.39
N ARG A 8 -10.90 -4.62 -2.09
CA ARG A 8 -9.88 -5.24 -1.23
C ARG A 8 -10.04 -6.77 -1.12
N ARG A 9 -11.28 -7.26 -1.05
CA ARG A 9 -11.56 -8.70 -0.87
C ARG A 9 -11.56 -9.52 -2.16
N HIS A 10 -12.03 -8.95 -3.27
CA HIS A 10 -12.24 -9.67 -4.53
C HIS A 10 -11.36 -9.16 -5.69
N GLY A 11 -10.65 -8.05 -5.49
CA GLY A 11 -9.76 -7.51 -6.49
C GLY A 11 -8.55 -8.42 -6.72
N GLN A 12 -8.09 -8.44 -7.97
CA GLN A 12 -6.90 -9.15 -8.37
C GLN A 12 -5.67 -8.48 -7.73
N PRO A 13 -4.82 -9.24 -7.01
CA PRO A 13 -3.56 -8.70 -6.51
C PRO A 13 -2.64 -8.38 -7.68
N CYS A 14 -2.09 -7.17 -7.70
CA CYS A 14 -1.15 -6.72 -8.71
C CYS A 14 -0.23 -5.63 -8.14
N GLN A 15 0.76 -5.25 -8.92
CA GLN A 15 1.68 -4.18 -8.55
C GLN A 15 1.25 -2.88 -9.25
N ALA A 16 1.48 -1.78 -8.56
CA ALA A 16 1.32 -0.46 -9.15
C ALA A 16 2.52 0.42 -8.82
N THR A 17 2.88 1.28 -9.76
CA THR A 17 3.92 2.29 -9.59
C THR A 17 3.26 3.61 -9.23
N VAL A 18 3.66 4.22 -8.12
CA VAL A 18 3.14 5.53 -7.74
C VAL A 18 3.78 6.61 -8.60
N VAL A 19 2.97 7.27 -9.43
CA VAL A 19 3.42 8.34 -10.33
C VAL A 19 3.26 9.71 -9.69
N HIS A 20 2.22 9.86 -8.87
CA HIS A 20 1.94 11.11 -8.19
C HIS A 20 1.37 10.85 -6.80
N ALA A 21 1.73 11.70 -5.84
CA ALA A 21 1.20 11.68 -4.50
C ALA A 21 1.01 13.12 -4.02
N GLN A 22 -0.24 13.51 -3.75
CA GLN A 22 -0.58 14.84 -3.26
C GLN A 22 -1.45 14.73 -2.01
N GLN A 23 -1.19 15.59 -1.04
CA GLN A 23 -2.09 15.74 0.11
C GLN A 23 -3.36 16.46 -0.36
N ALA A 24 -4.53 15.86 -0.15
CA ALA A 24 -5.80 16.53 -0.38
C ALA A 24 -6.05 17.59 0.71
N ALA A 25 -6.90 18.58 0.42
CA ALA A 25 -7.27 19.63 1.37
C ALA A 25 -7.73 19.06 2.72
N LYS A 26 -7.48 19.82 3.81
CA LYS A 26 -7.69 19.47 5.22
C LYS A 26 -9.11 18.92 5.48
N ILE A 27 -9.29 17.61 5.29
CA ILE A 27 -10.42 16.86 5.81
C ILE A 27 -9.87 15.54 6.30
N ALA A 28 -9.40 15.56 7.53
CA ALA A 28 -9.50 14.46 8.48
C ALA A 28 -8.99 15.01 9.82
N THR A 29 -9.61 14.55 10.88
CA THR A 29 -9.28 14.76 12.30
C THR A 29 -7.76 14.82 12.54
N ASN A 30 -7.30 15.54 13.57
CA ASN A 30 -5.90 15.95 13.81
C ASN A 30 -4.80 14.89 13.53
N ASP A 31 -5.12 13.60 13.62
CA ASP A 31 -4.22 12.45 13.46
C ASP A 31 -4.15 11.86 12.03
N TYR A 32 -5.05 12.23 11.12
CA TYR A 32 -5.19 11.64 9.79
C TYR A 32 -5.14 12.69 8.68
N ARG A 33 -4.58 12.33 7.54
CA ARG A 33 -4.52 13.15 6.32
C ARG A 33 -5.01 12.34 5.14
N LYS A 34 -5.89 12.96 4.36
CA LYS A 34 -6.35 12.42 3.09
C LYS A 34 -5.31 12.72 2.01
N TYR A 35 -4.96 11.71 1.23
CA TYR A 35 -4.03 11.81 0.11
C TYR A 35 -4.69 11.30 -1.16
N GLN A 36 -4.31 11.91 -2.27
CA GLN A 36 -4.67 11.52 -3.62
C GLN A 36 -3.40 11.01 -4.30
N PHE A 37 -3.45 9.79 -4.80
CA PHE A 37 -2.35 9.14 -5.49
C PHE A 37 -2.77 8.84 -6.91
N ILE A 38 -1.86 9.07 -7.85
CA ILE A 38 -1.98 8.54 -9.20
C ILE A 38 -0.99 7.40 -9.31
N VAL A 39 -1.50 6.22 -9.64
CA VAL A 39 -0.69 5.02 -9.76
C VAL A 39 -0.89 4.39 -11.13
N ASP A 40 0.17 3.85 -11.69
CA ASP A 40 0.14 3.04 -12.90
C ASP A 40 0.06 1.57 -12.48
N VAL A 41 -1.11 0.96 -12.63
CA VAL A 41 -1.36 -0.44 -12.27
C VAL A 41 -0.94 -1.35 -13.40
N HIS A 42 -0.19 -2.39 -13.06
CA HIS A 42 0.30 -3.38 -14.02
C HIS A 42 -0.44 -4.72 -13.79
N PRO A 43 -1.64 -4.92 -14.37
CA PRO A 43 -2.27 -6.23 -14.37
C PRO A 43 -1.42 -7.22 -15.18
N ALA A 44 -1.37 -8.47 -14.76
CA ALA A 44 -0.50 -9.48 -15.37
C ALA A 44 -0.79 -9.61 -16.88
N GLY A 45 0.20 -9.24 -17.70
CA GLY A 45 0.13 -9.34 -19.17
C GLY A 45 -0.54 -8.18 -19.90
N GLY A 46 -0.89 -7.08 -19.21
CA GLY A 46 -1.54 -5.91 -19.80
C GLY A 46 -0.68 -4.65 -19.82
N GLU A 47 -1.16 -3.64 -20.57
CA GLU A 47 -0.62 -2.28 -20.53
C GLU A 47 -0.88 -1.64 -19.15
N ALA A 48 -0.02 -0.71 -18.76
CA ALA A 48 -0.17 -0.02 -17.48
C ALA A 48 -1.44 0.87 -17.51
N ILE A 49 -2.29 0.71 -16.50
CA ILE A 49 -3.52 1.49 -16.37
C ILE A 49 -3.32 2.54 -15.30
N ARG A 50 -3.35 3.81 -15.70
CA ARG A 50 -3.29 4.94 -14.78
C ARG A 50 -4.61 5.10 -14.05
N VAL A 51 -4.58 5.03 -12.72
CA VAL A 51 -5.75 5.20 -11.87
C VAL A 51 -5.47 6.08 -10.67
N GLU A 52 -6.53 6.72 -10.20
CA GLU A 52 -6.51 7.51 -8.99
C GLU A 52 -6.93 6.66 -7.79
N ILE A 53 -6.10 6.70 -6.74
CA ILE A 53 -6.41 6.12 -5.43
C ILE A 53 -6.49 7.25 -4.42
N ILE A 54 -7.62 7.34 -3.72
CA ILE A 54 -7.80 8.25 -2.61
C ILE A 54 -7.80 7.43 -1.33
N ASP A 55 -6.84 7.70 -0.44
CA ASP A 55 -6.74 7.00 0.83
C ASP A 55 -6.34 7.94 1.97
N THR A 56 -6.55 7.50 3.21
CA THR A 56 -6.27 8.26 4.42
C THR A 56 -5.10 7.63 5.17
N PHE A 57 -4.05 8.40 5.41
CA PHE A 57 -2.88 7.98 6.15
C PHE A 57 -2.74 8.79 7.44
N THR A 58 -2.10 8.23 8.46
CA THR A 58 -1.77 8.98 9.68
C THR A 58 -0.70 10.04 9.39
N VAL A 59 -0.70 11.15 10.13
CA VAL A 59 0.24 12.27 9.91
C VAL A 59 1.71 11.83 10.01
N GLY A 60 2.02 10.90 10.92
CA GLY A 60 3.34 10.29 11.07
C GLY A 60 3.48 8.90 10.43
N GLY A 61 2.49 8.46 9.64
CA GLY A 61 2.49 7.14 9.01
C GLY A 61 3.42 7.06 7.80
N LEU A 62 3.94 5.86 7.56
CA LEU A 62 4.68 5.54 6.34
C LEU A 62 3.68 5.47 5.17
N LYS A 63 3.82 6.39 4.23
CA LYS A 63 2.97 6.48 3.04
C LYS A 63 3.81 6.20 1.78
N PRO A 64 3.20 5.64 0.72
CA PRO A 64 3.87 5.52 -0.57
C PRO A 64 4.34 6.89 -1.10
N ALA A 65 5.53 6.92 -1.71
CA ALA A 65 6.10 8.07 -2.39
C ALA A 65 6.10 7.84 -3.91
N VAL A 66 6.31 8.92 -4.65
CA VAL A 66 6.46 8.85 -6.12
C VAL A 66 7.67 7.99 -6.46
N GLY A 67 7.49 7.05 -7.39
CA GLY A 67 8.47 6.06 -7.80
C GLY A 67 8.37 4.72 -7.07
N ASP A 68 7.61 4.64 -5.98
CA ASP A 68 7.46 3.38 -5.25
C ASP A 68 6.58 2.39 -6.02
N ILE A 69 7.02 1.13 -6.03
CA ILE A 69 6.23 0.00 -6.49
C ILE A 69 5.55 -0.60 -5.26
N VAL A 70 4.22 -0.61 -5.27
CA VAL A 70 3.41 -1.05 -4.14
C VAL A 70 2.37 -2.08 -4.55
N GLY A 71 1.96 -2.91 -3.59
CA GLY A 71 0.85 -3.84 -3.76
C GLY A 71 -0.48 -3.11 -3.86
N VAL A 72 -1.30 -3.49 -4.84
CA VAL A 72 -2.67 -3.00 -4.98
C VAL A 72 -3.62 -4.15 -5.31
N ARG A 73 -4.91 -3.94 -5.01
CA ARG A 73 -6.01 -4.77 -5.49
C ARG A 73 -6.71 -4.04 -6.62
N TRP A 74 -6.76 -4.67 -7.78
CA TRP A 74 -7.40 -4.16 -8.99
C TRP A 74 -8.74 -4.83 -9.23
N ASP A 75 -9.79 -4.02 -9.43
CA ASP A 75 -11.08 -4.47 -9.94
C ASP A 75 -11.23 -3.95 -11.39
N ALA A 76 -11.11 -4.86 -12.35
CA ALA A 76 -11.23 -4.55 -13.77
C ALA A 76 -12.66 -4.13 -14.17
N ALA A 77 -13.69 -4.61 -13.47
CA ALA A 77 -15.08 -4.28 -13.77
C ALA A 77 -15.41 -2.86 -13.33
N ALA A 78 -14.92 -2.45 -12.15
CA ALA A 78 -15.07 -1.09 -11.65
C ALA A 78 -14.01 -0.12 -12.21
N LYS A 79 -12.92 -0.63 -12.79
CA LYS A 79 -11.69 0.10 -13.14
C LYS A 79 -11.12 0.87 -11.95
N ARG A 80 -11.08 0.23 -10.79
CA ARG A 80 -10.61 0.84 -9.53
C ARG A 80 -9.49 0.02 -8.91
N ALA A 81 -8.53 0.72 -8.32
CA ALA A 81 -7.49 0.14 -7.50
C ALA A 81 -7.61 0.63 -6.06
N VAL A 82 -7.19 -0.21 -5.12
CA VAL A 82 -7.00 0.14 -3.71
C VAL A 82 -5.65 -0.38 -3.26
N PHE A 83 -5.00 0.37 -2.38
CA PHE A 83 -3.73 -0.07 -1.80
C PHE A 83 -3.91 -1.33 -0.95
N ASP A 84 -2.98 -2.26 -1.11
CA ASP A 84 -2.81 -3.48 -0.32
C ASP A 84 -1.39 -3.47 0.25
N LEU A 85 -1.18 -2.59 1.25
CA LEU A 85 0.12 -2.39 1.91
C LEU A 85 0.26 -3.26 3.16
N ASP A 86 -0.79 -4.00 3.53
CA ASP A 86 -0.78 -4.88 4.69
C ASP A 86 0.30 -5.95 4.50
N GLY A 87 1.23 -6.06 5.45
CA GLY A 87 2.35 -6.99 5.37
C GLY A 87 3.63 -6.46 4.69
N ASP A 88 3.61 -5.27 4.06
CA ASP A 88 4.84 -4.66 3.56
C ASP A 88 5.57 -3.94 4.71
N PRO A 89 6.77 -4.39 5.13
CA PRO A 89 7.49 -3.77 6.25
C PRO A 89 7.87 -2.30 6.00
N ARG A 90 7.81 -1.81 4.76
CA ARG A 90 8.03 -0.39 4.43
C ARG A 90 6.89 0.51 4.86
N TYR A 91 5.69 -0.03 4.99
CA TYR A 91 4.46 0.74 5.25
C TYR A 91 3.68 0.21 6.46
N ASP A 92 3.88 -1.05 6.84
CA ASP A 92 3.30 -1.72 7.99
C ASP A 92 4.35 -1.93 9.09
N LEU A 93 4.28 -1.10 10.13
CA LEU A 93 5.14 -1.19 11.31
C LEU A 93 5.02 -2.54 12.04
N LYS A 94 3.88 -3.24 11.93
CA LYS A 94 3.68 -4.55 12.52
C LYS A 94 4.48 -5.60 11.74
N ALA A 95 4.45 -5.53 10.41
CA ALA A 95 5.26 -6.38 9.54
C ALA A 95 6.77 -6.14 9.76
N LEU A 96 7.18 -4.87 9.93
CA LEU A 96 8.56 -4.52 10.26
C LEU A 96 9.01 -5.14 11.59
N ARG A 97 8.20 -5.04 12.65
CA ARG A 97 8.51 -5.66 13.95
C ARG A 97 8.56 -7.19 13.86
N ALA A 98 7.64 -7.80 13.13
CA ALA A 98 7.64 -9.24 12.93
C ALA A 98 8.91 -9.71 12.20
N GLN A 99 9.38 -8.95 11.20
CA GLN A 99 10.64 -9.25 10.50
C GLN A 99 11.85 -9.12 11.43
N GLN A 100 11.91 -8.05 12.24
CA GLN A 100 13.00 -7.87 13.21
C GLN A 100 13.01 -8.98 14.27
N GLU A 101 11.84 -9.42 14.74
CA GLU A 101 11.74 -10.51 15.72
C GLU A 101 12.15 -11.86 15.11
N ALA A 102 11.76 -12.14 13.86
CA ALA A 102 12.20 -13.32 13.13
C ALA A 102 13.72 -13.34 12.91
N GLN A 103 14.31 -12.20 12.52
CA GLN A 103 15.77 -12.06 12.38
C GLN A 103 16.48 -12.25 13.73
N ARG A 104 15.94 -11.69 14.81
CA ARG A 104 16.51 -11.83 16.16
C ARG A 104 16.50 -13.28 16.62
N ARG A 105 15.41 -14.02 16.38
CA ARG A 105 15.33 -15.46 16.70
C ARG A 105 16.36 -16.26 15.91
N HIS A 106 16.50 -15.98 14.61
CA HIS A 106 17.49 -16.66 13.77
C HIS A 106 18.95 -16.46 14.24
N LEU A 107 19.29 -15.27 14.73
CA LEU A 107 20.61 -14.97 15.30
C LEU A 107 20.86 -15.65 16.66
N LEU A 108 19.81 -15.94 17.42
CA LEU A 108 19.90 -16.63 18.71
C LEU A 108 20.02 -18.16 18.57
N ASP A 109 19.54 -18.72 17.46
CA ASP A 109 19.63 -20.15 17.13
C ASP A 109 20.96 -20.53 16.42
N GLN A 110 21.84 -19.56 16.11
CA GLN A 110 23.18 -19.87 15.63
C GLN A 110 24.10 -20.27 16.80
N PRO A 111 24.69 -21.48 16.78
CA PRO A 111 25.71 -21.83 17.77
C PRO A 111 26.91 -20.88 17.58
N PRO A 112 27.55 -20.44 18.68
CA PRO A 112 28.78 -19.67 18.58
C PRO A 112 29.86 -20.53 17.91
N ASP A 113 30.59 -19.95 16.95
CA ASP A 113 31.85 -20.50 16.42
C ASP A 113 32.89 -20.65 17.55
#